data_AF-X1SP25-F1
#
_entry.id   AF-X1SP25-F1
#
_cell.length_a   1.000
_cell.length_b   1.000
_cell.length_c   1.000
_cell.angle_alpha   90.00
_cell.angle_beta   90.00
_cell.angle_gamma   90.00
#
_symmetry.space_group_name_H-M   'P 1'
#
loop_
_entity.id
_entity.type
_entity.pdbx_description
1 polymer ?
#
loop_
_entity_poly.entity_id
_entity_poly.type
_entity_poly.pdbx_seq_one_letter_code
_entity_poly.pdbx_strand_id
1 'polypeptide(L)' 'RSISVTVKGQNRQGRAIRLKATGLMAEALEHELDHLNGILYVDHIESQDKLQKIEPEAEDGGM' A
#
# COMPACT_ATOMS: atom_id res chain seq x y z
N ARG A 1 -0.71 -4.65 -9.84
CA ARG A 1 -1.41 -3.40 -9.50
C ARG A 1 -1.59 -2.52 -10.73
N SER A 2 -2.52 -1.56 -10.69
CA SER A 2 -2.93 -0.80 -11.88
C SER A 2 -1.92 0.27 -12.26
N ILE A 3 -1.74 0.48 -13.57
CA ILE A 3 -0.86 1.54 -14.10
C ILE A 3 -1.50 2.93 -13.94
N SER A 4 -2.84 2.98 -13.83
CA SER A 4 -3.60 4.21 -13.59
C SER A 4 -4.89 3.94 -12.83
N VAL A 5 -5.31 4.88 -11.99
CA VAL A 5 -6.55 4.79 -11.19
C VAL A 5 -7.30 6.13 -11.17
N THR A 6 -8.61 6.06 -10.95
CA THR A 6 -9.44 7.24 -10.62
C THR A 6 -10.12 7.01 -9.27
N VAL A 7 -9.75 7.79 -8.27
CA VAL A 7 -10.30 7.71 -6.92
C VAL A 7 -11.30 8.83 -6.69
N LYS A 8 -12.39 8.53 -5.98
CA LYS A 8 -13.35 9.51 -5.48
C LYS A 8 -13.33 9.47 -3.95
N GLY A 9 -13.46 10.62 -3.32
CA GLY A 9 -13.49 10.71 -1.86
C GLY A 9 -13.94 12.10 -1.40
N GLN A 10 -13.72 12.38 -0.13
CA GLN A 10 -13.95 13.70 0.46
C GLN A 10 -12.64 14.22 1.06
N ASN A 11 -12.41 15.52 0.96
CA ASN A 11 -11.30 16.16 1.68
C ASN A 11 -11.65 16.32 3.18
N ARG A 12 -10.73 16.89 3.97
CA ARG A 12 -10.91 17.10 5.43
C ARG A 12 -12.09 18.01 5.80
N GLN A 13 -12.68 18.71 4.83
CA GLN A 13 -13.83 19.60 4.99
C GLN A 13 -15.13 18.96 4.48
N GLY A 14 -15.12 17.67 4.12
CA GLY A 14 -16.28 16.96 3.55
C GLY A 14 -16.55 17.26 2.08
N ARG A 15 -15.73 18.07 1.41
CA ARG A 15 -15.93 18.40 0.00
C ARG A 15 -15.50 17.24 -0.88
N ALA A 16 -16.37 16.86 -1.81
CA ALA A 16 -16.10 15.81 -2.79
C ALA A 16 -14.87 16.15 -3.65
N ILE A 17 -13.98 15.17 -3.80
CA ILE A 17 -12.79 15.24 -4.65
C ILE A 17 -12.74 14.05 -5.61
N ARG A 18 -12.07 14.25 -6.74
CA ARG A 18 -11.78 13.19 -7.72
C ARG A 18 -10.32 13.32 -8.13
N LEU A 19 -9.55 12.26 -7.97
CA LEU A 19 -8.12 12.21 -8.26
C LEU A 19 -7.86 11.19 -9.36
N LYS A 20 -7.09 11.58 -10.38
CA LYS A 20 -6.51 10.65 -11.35
C LYS A 20 -5.03 10.51 -11.01
N ALA A 21 -4.56 9.27 -10.91
CA ALA A 21 -3.17 8.98 -10.58
C ALA A 21 -2.63 7.90 -11.52
N THR A 22 -1.31 7.90 -11.70
CA THR A 22 -0.57 6.93 -12.51
C THR A 22 0.71 6.51 -11.79
N GLY A 23 1.31 5.40 -12.22
CA GLY A 23 2.57 4.89 -11.67
C GLY A 23 2.52 4.69 -10.16
N LEU A 24 3.57 5.12 -9.45
CA LEU A 24 3.67 4.95 -7.99
C LEU A 24 2.51 5.59 -7.20
N MET A 25 1.95 6.70 -7.68
CA MET A 25 0.82 7.34 -7.01
C MET A 25 -0.46 6.50 -7.16
N ALA A 26 -0.65 5.83 -8.30
CA ALA A 26 -1.75 4.90 -8.46
C ALA A 26 -1.61 3.71 -7.51
N GLU A 27 -0.40 3.17 -7.42
CA GLU A 27 -0.09 2.03 -6.57
C GLU A 27 -0.26 2.34 -5.07
N ALA A 28 0.20 3.52 -4.63
CA ALA A 28 0.02 3.99 -3.26
C ALA A 28 -1.46 4.18 -2.92
N LEU A 29 -2.26 4.78 -3.81
CA LEU A 29 -3.70 4.94 -3.57
C LEU A 29 -4.43 3.60 -3.46
N GLU A 30 -4.06 2.60 -4.27
CA GLU A 30 -4.58 1.25 -4.14
C GLU A 30 -4.16 0.62 -2.79
N HIS A 31 -2.93 0.86 -2.31
CA HIS A 31 -2.46 0.38 -1.01
C HIS A 31 -3.31 0.87 0.15
N GLU A 32 -3.52 2.17 0.21
CA GLU A 32 -4.28 2.78 1.30
C GLU A 32 -5.76 2.38 1.25
N LEU A 33 -6.31 2.17 0.05
CA LEU A 33 -7.69 1.67 -0.11
C LEU A 33 -7.82 0.20 0.31
N ASP A 34 -6.83 -0.64 0.01
CA ASP A 34 -6.80 -2.04 0.43
C ASP A 34 -6.88 -2.17 1.96
N HIS A 35 -6.20 -1.26 2.69
CA HIS A 35 -6.29 -1.22 4.15
C HIS A 35 -7.69 -0.96 4.68
N LEU A 36 -8.52 -0.20 3.96
CA LEU A 36 -9.93 -0.01 4.34
C LEU A 36 -10.75 -1.31 4.19
N ASN A 37 -10.28 -2.25 3.38
CA ASN A 37 -10.88 -3.57 3.19
C ASN A 37 -10.17 -4.65 4.02
N GLY A 38 -9.22 -4.28 4.89
CA GLY A 38 -8.44 -5.23 5.69
C GLY A 38 -7.44 -6.05 4.89
N ILE A 39 -7.07 -5.60 3.68
CA ILE A 39 -6.12 -6.29 2.80
C ILE A 39 -4.72 -5.68 3.00
N LEU A 40 -3.73 -6.55 3.19
CA LEU A 40 -2.32 -6.19 3.29
C LEU A 40 -1.60 -6.43 1.96
N TYR A 41 -0.44 -5.79 1.80
CA TYR A 41 0.38 -5.97 0.60
C TYR A 41 0.77 -7.44 0.36
N VAL A 42 1.06 -8.17 1.44
CA VAL A 42 1.47 -9.58 1.38
C VAL A 42 0.36 -10.51 0.88
N ASP A 43 -0.90 -10.11 1.01
CA ASP A 43 -2.05 -10.89 0.54
C ASP A 43 -2.14 -10.94 -0.99
N HIS A 44 -1.43 -10.04 -1.68
CA HIS A 44 -1.36 -9.98 -3.14
C HIS A 44 -0.19 -10.77 -3.74
N ILE A 45 0.66 -11.37 -2.91
CA ILE A 45 1.82 -12.12 -3.40
C ILE A 45 1.33 -13.49 -3.88
N GLU A 46 1.67 -13.86 -5.13
CA GLU A 46 1.21 -15.12 -5.75
C GLU A 46 1.60 -16.38 -4.98
N SER A 47 2.76 -16.37 -4.32
CA SER A 47 3.22 -17.44 -3.44
C SER A 47 4.18 -16.90 -2.40
N GLN A 48 4.13 -17.46 -1.18
CA GLN A 48 5.09 -17.18 -0.11
C GLN A 48 6.53 -17.55 -0.49
N ASP A 49 6.75 -18.42 -1.47
CA ASP A 49 8.09 -18.79 -1.96
C ASP A 49 8.85 -17.60 -2.58
N LYS A 50 8.13 -16.51 -2.92
CA LYS A 50 8.74 -15.27 -3.43
C LYS A 50 9.26 -14.36 -2.30
N LEU A 51 8.96 -14.67 -1.04
CA LEU A 51 9.41 -13.89 0.11
C LEU A 51 10.85 -14.24 0.45
N GLN A 52 11.70 -13.22 0.57
CA GLN A 52 13.03 -13.38 1.12
C GLN A 52 12.97 -13.25 2.63
N LYS A 53 13.38 -14.32 3.33
CA LYS A 53 13.49 -14.29 4.78
C LYS A 53 14.72 -13.47 5.17
N ILE A 54 14.50 -12.40 5.91
CA ILE A 54 15.56 -11.63 6.55
C ILE A 54 15.73 -12.15 7.98
N GLU A 55 16.98 -12.40 8.39
CA GLU A 55 17.28 -12.60 9.80
C GLU A 55 17.20 -11.22 10.48
N PRO A 56 16.56 -11.10 11.66
CA PRO A 56 16.58 -9.85 12.39
C PRO A 56 18.04 -9.48 12.66
N GLU A 57 18.40 -8.22 12.38
CA GLU A 57 19.69 -7.68 12.82
C GLU A 57 19.77 -7.90 14.32
N ALA A 58 20.80 -8.61 14.79
CA ALA A 58 21.04 -8.77 16.22
C ALA A 58 21.06 -7.36 16.82
N GLU A 59 20.18 -7.10 17.78
CA GLU A 59 20.22 -5.86 18.56
C GLU A 59 21.66 -5.72 19.06
N ASP A 60 22.40 -4.73 18.53
CA ASP A 60 23.68 -4.35 19.08
C ASP A 60 23.38 -3.83 20.49
N GLY A 61 23.50 -4.75 21.46
CA GLY A 61 23.40 -4.50 22.89
C GLY A 61 24.58 -3.66 23.38
N GLY A 62 24.85 -2.55 22.71
CA GLY A 62 25.78 -1.52 23.13
C GLY A 62 25.20 -0.78 24.33
N MET A 63 25.73 -1.12 25.51
CA MET A 63 25.64 -0.33 26.73
C MET A 63 26.07 1.12 26.52
#